data_AF-A0A1M7NQI9-F1
#
_entry.id   AF-A0A1M7NQI9-F1
#
_cell.length_a   1.000
_cell.length_b   1.000
_cell.length_c   1.000
_cell.angle_alpha   90.00
_cell.angle_beta   90.00
_cell.angle_gamma   90.00
#
_symmetry.space_group_name_H-M   'P 1'
#
loop_
_entity.id
_entity.type
_entity.pdbx_description
1 polymer ?
#
loop_
_entity_poly.entity_id
_entity_poly.type
_entity_poly.pdbx_seq_one_letter_code
_entity_poly.pdbx_strand_id
1 'polypeptide(L)'
;MSAQRPLFCEAPAAGPDGGLGAPVQCAWRQRLMMQRWVFDQGRATGCISAAARWWHWRRQTDAASGVAPVWDAAWQRQTLLVDDANPRAPQRMSLIAMEADGSWSATTWRWSPPERAVTRRWEQQRWDQLKQALQQLPTPADADSSAPALALGYRGLQERAAERTGAALLWALGGQCLRLSALPQADAQALPLPYAREDSRLEQRAAIQVQLARTDPAATWPAVFHLMLPSLPHQRSATYAAVARSHLRLIGHLWLPARSAPPWHLQLDTALAAKPESAAALRVMAVLERAMAALAGIWVADHER
;
A
#
# COMPACT_ATOMS: atom_id res chain seq x y z
N MET A 1 -24.78 -24.57 29.87
CA MET A 1 -23.81 -24.70 28.77
C MET A 1 -22.42 -24.59 29.36
N SER A 2 -21.72 -25.72 29.58
CA SER A 2 -20.39 -25.69 30.18
C SER A 2 -19.39 -25.12 29.16
N ALA A 3 -18.81 -23.97 29.46
CA ALA A 3 -17.74 -23.39 28.67
C ALA A 3 -16.52 -24.31 28.74
N GLN A 4 -16.26 -25.07 27.67
CA GLN A 4 -15.01 -25.82 27.53
C GLN A 4 -13.85 -24.81 27.51
N ARG A 5 -12.92 -24.97 28.45
CA ARG A 5 -11.69 -24.16 28.53
C ARG A 5 -10.92 -24.33 27.22
N PRO A 6 -10.43 -23.24 26.58
CA PRO A 6 -9.69 -23.35 25.33
C PRO A 6 -8.43 -24.20 25.53
N LEU A 7 -8.25 -25.21 24.67
CA LEU A 7 -7.04 -26.03 24.62
C LEU A 7 -6.00 -25.26 23.82
N PHE A 8 -4.97 -24.76 24.51
CA PHE A 8 -3.82 -24.13 23.87
C PHE A 8 -2.81 -25.19 23.45
N CYS A 9 -2.29 -25.08 22.23
CA CYS A 9 -1.44 -26.11 21.62
C CYS A 9 -0.08 -25.60 21.14
N GLU A 10 0.04 -24.30 20.84
CA GLU A 10 1.28 -23.69 20.37
C GLU A 10 1.47 -22.32 21.02
N ALA A 11 2.74 -21.93 21.18
CA ALA A 11 3.11 -20.58 21.56
C ALA A 11 2.62 -19.57 20.50
N PRO A 12 2.37 -18.30 20.87
CA PRO A 12 2.00 -17.28 19.89
C PRO A 12 3.07 -17.15 18.81
N ALA A 13 2.65 -17.22 17.54
CA ALA A 13 3.53 -16.91 16.43
C ALA A 13 3.99 -15.45 16.50
N ALA A 14 5.21 -15.18 16.03
CA ALA A 14 5.67 -13.80 15.82
C ALA A 14 4.80 -13.15 14.73
N GLY A 15 4.30 -11.95 15.02
CA GLY A 15 3.53 -11.15 14.07
C GLY A 15 4.29 -9.90 13.64
N PRO A 16 3.66 -9.09 12.77
CA PRO A 16 4.22 -7.80 12.39
C PRO A 16 4.17 -6.81 13.55
N ASP A 17 5.04 -5.81 13.49
CA ASP A 17 5.15 -4.77 14.53
C ASP A 17 3.80 -4.11 14.84
N GLY A 18 3.44 -4.13 16.13
CA GLY A 18 2.21 -3.57 16.66
C GLY A 18 1.07 -4.57 16.86
N GLY A 19 1.21 -5.82 16.43
CA GLY A 19 0.25 -6.90 16.71
C GLY A 19 0.73 -7.82 17.84
N LEU A 20 -0.06 -7.98 18.89
CA LEU A 20 0.19 -8.93 19.97
C LEU A 20 -0.64 -10.20 19.73
N GLY A 21 0.05 -11.30 19.41
CA GLY A 21 -0.57 -12.61 19.21
C GLY A 21 -0.89 -13.28 20.55
N ALA A 22 -2.12 -13.75 20.70
CA ALA A 22 -2.51 -14.64 21.79
C ALA A 22 -2.03 -16.08 21.49
N PRO A 23 -1.89 -16.94 22.52
CA PRO A 23 -1.59 -18.36 22.33
C PRO A 23 -2.59 -19.05 21.40
N VAL A 24 -2.09 -19.98 20.59
CA VAL A 24 -2.90 -20.68 19.57
C VAL A 24 -3.84 -21.66 20.24
N GLN A 25 -5.12 -21.57 19.89
CA GLN A 25 -6.17 -22.48 20.33
C GLN A 25 -6.36 -23.59 19.29
N CYS A 26 -6.45 -24.83 19.75
CA CYS A 26 -6.60 -26.00 18.88
C CYS A 26 -7.92 -26.73 19.08
N ALA A 27 -8.43 -27.26 17.97
CA ALA A 27 -9.54 -28.21 17.92
C ALA A 27 -9.21 -29.37 16.96
N TRP A 28 -10.07 -30.39 16.95
CA TRP A 28 -9.99 -31.54 16.04
C TRP A 28 -8.62 -32.24 16.07
N ARG A 29 -8.11 -32.52 17.28
CA ARG A 29 -6.77 -33.11 17.48
C ARG A 29 -5.67 -32.28 16.79
N GLN A 30 -5.68 -30.96 17.05
CA GLN A 30 -4.70 -29.99 16.55
C GLN A 30 -4.73 -29.74 15.03
N ARG A 31 -5.72 -30.28 14.30
CA ARG A 31 -5.88 -30.00 12.86
C ARG A 31 -6.50 -28.64 12.58
N LEU A 32 -7.34 -28.15 13.48
CA LEU A 32 -7.85 -26.78 13.41
C LEU A 32 -7.13 -25.95 14.44
N MET A 33 -6.49 -24.88 13.98
CA MET A 33 -5.76 -23.93 14.81
C MET A 33 -6.35 -22.54 14.61
N MET A 34 -6.52 -21.82 15.71
CA MET A 34 -7.01 -20.45 15.71
C MET A 34 -6.07 -19.57 16.52
N GLN A 35 -5.67 -18.44 15.97
CA GLN A 35 -4.85 -17.46 16.64
C GLN A 35 -5.49 -16.08 16.57
N ARG A 36 -5.57 -15.38 17.71
CA ARG A 36 -6.06 -14.00 17.79
C ARG A 36 -4.91 -13.03 17.95
N TRP A 37 -5.10 -11.84 17.41
CA TRP A 37 -4.18 -10.72 17.44
C TRP A 37 -4.95 -9.51 17.97
N VAL A 38 -4.33 -8.74 18.85
CA VAL A 38 -4.84 -7.45 19.30
C VAL A 38 -3.81 -6.39 18.95
N PHE A 39 -4.27 -5.26 18.40
CA PHE A 39 -3.39 -4.17 18.01
C PHE A 39 -3.53 -3.02 19.01
N ASP A 40 -2.40 -2.62 19.58
CA ASP A 40 -2.34 -1.45 20.47
C ASP A 40 -2.34 -0.17 19.62
N GLN A 41 -3.41 0.63 19.74
CA GLN A 41 -3.52 1.89 19.03
C GLN A 41 -2.59 2.98 19.57
N GLY A 42 -2.14 2.86 20.84
CA GLY A 42 -1.22 3.81 21.48
C GLY A 42 0.22 3.74 20.96
N ARG A 43 0.57 2.70 20.19
CA ARG A 43 1.90 2.46 19.61
C ARG A 43 1.96 2.65 18.08
N ALA A 44 1.10 3.49 17.51
CA ALA A 44 1.16 3.78 16.06
C ALA A 44 2.38 4.65 15.69
N THR A 45 3.59 4.09 15.74
CA THR A 45 4.85 4.79 15.44
C THR A 45 5.30 4.64 14.00
N GLY A 46 4.37 4.43 13.05
CA GLY A 46 4.69 4.11 11.66
C GLY A 46 3.84 4.86 10.64
N CYS A 47 4.29 4.83 9.38
CA CYS A 47 3.66 5.54 8.26
C CYS A 47 2.26 5.05 7.89
N ILE A 48 1.95 3.81 8.29
CA ILE A 48 0.69 3.12 8.01
C ILE A 48 0.17 2.50 9.30
N SER A 49 -1.13 2.22 9.35
CA SER A 49 -1.78 1.61 10.50
C SER A 49 -1.25 0.21 10.84
N ALA A 50 -1.46 -0.22 12.08
CA ALA A 50 -1.15 -1.59 12.51
C ALA A 50 -1.98 -2.62 11.71
N ALA A 51 -3.23 -2.26 11.37
CA ALA A 51 -4.10 -3.06 10.51
C ALA A 51 -3.51 -3.24 9.11
N ALA A 52 -3.00 -2.17 8.49
CA ALA A 52 -2.33 -2.23 7.19
C ALA A 52 -1.08 -3.13 7.21
N ARG A 53 -0.23 -3.00 8.25
CA ARG A 53 0.95 -3.87 8.42
C ARG A 53 0.56 -5.34 8.57
N TRP A 54 -0.44 -5.61 9.40
CA TRP A 54 -0.91 -6.97 9.62
C TRP A 54 -1.51 -7.59 8.36
N TRP A 55 -2.36 -6.84 7.66
CA TRP A 55 -2.97 -7.27 6.42
C TRP A 55 -1.92 -7.61 5.37
N HIS A 56 -0.91 -6.75 5.21
CA HIS A 56 0.20 -6.99 4.30
C HIS A 56 1.00 -8.25 4.66
N TRP A 57 1.42 -8.39 5.93
CA TRP A 57 2.11 -9.59 6.41
C TRP A 57 1.30 -10.86 6.15
N ARG A 58 -0.02 -10.79 6.36
CA ARG A 58 -0.92 -11.92 6.12
C ARG A 58 -0.99 -12.30 4.64
N ARG A 59 -1.12 -11.30 3.76
CA ARG A 59 -1.10 -11.50 2.30
C ARG A 59 0.20 -12.18 1.84
N GLN A 60 1.34 -11.79 2.38
CA GLN A 60 2.63 -12.42 2.07
C GLN A 60 2.72 -13.86 2.59
N THR A 61 2.33 -14.08 3.85
CA THR A 61 2.41 -15.40 4.50
C THR A 61 1.53 -16.45 3.80
N ASP A 62 0.41 -16.00 3.23
CA ASP A 62 -0.53 -16.87 2.50
C ASP A 62 -0.33 -16.85 0.97
N ALA A 63 0.74 -16.21 0.47
CA ALA A 63 0.98 -16.04 -0.97
C ALA A 63 -0.22 -15.43 -1.74
N ALA A 64 -1.02 -14.62 -1.05
CA ALA A 64 -2.21 -13.95 -1.58
C ALA A 64 -1.93 -12.50 -2.03
N SER A 65 -0.66 -12.12 -2.19
CA SER A 65 -0.25 -10.78 -2.63
C SER A 65 -0.90 -10.34 -3.95
N GLY A 66 -1.17 -11.27 -4.88
CA GLY A 66 -1.81 -10.96 -6.17
C GLY A 66 -3.35 -10.99 -6.17
N VAL A 67 -3.98 -11.44 -5.08
CA VAL A 67 -5.43 -11.68 -5.01
C VAL A 67 -6.11 -10.67 -4.10
N ALA A 68 -5.47 -10.33 -2.98
CA ALA A 68 -6.04 -9.43 -1.99
C ALA A 68 -5.62 -7.96 -2.23
N PRO A 69 -6.53 -6.99 -2.06
CA PRO A 69 -6.22 -5.57 -2.22
C PRO A 69 -5.26 -5.04 -1.15
N VAL A 70 -4.65 -3.88 -1.42
CA VAL A 70 -3.92 -3.09 -0.42
C VAL A 70 -4.90 -2.61 0.65
N TRP A 71 -4.43 -2.50 1.90
CA TRP A 71 -5.28 -2.05 3.00
C TRP A 71 -5.85 -0.68 2.73
N ASP A 72 -7.15 -0.51 2.99
CA ASP A 72 -7.83 0.78 2.92
C ASP A 72 -8.23 1.21 4.33
N ALA A 73 -7.81 2.42 4.71
CA ALA A 73 -8.09 3.01 6.01
C ALA A 73 -9.59 3.23 6.26
N ALA A 74 -10.43 3.26 5.21
CA ALA A 74 -11.89 3.33 5.36
C ALA A 74 -12.51 1.99 5.77
N TRP A 75 -11.79 0.88 5.65
CA TRP A 75 -12.31 -0.42 6.05
C TRP A 75 -12.50 -0.50 7.56
N GLN A 76 -13.59 -1.16 7.93
CA GLN A 76 -13.90 -1.53 9.32
C GLN A 76 -13.67 -3.01 9.59
N ARG A 77 -13.57 -3.80 8.51
CA ARG A 77 -13.24 -5.22 8.55
C ARG A 77 -12.76 -5.68 7.18
N GLN A 78 -11.99 -6.76 7.15
CA GLN A 78 -11.65 -7.50 5.95
C GLN A 78 -11.42 -8.97 6.24
N THR A 79 -11.71 -9.79 5.24
CA THR A 79 -11.49 -11.23 5.28
C THR A 79 -10.56 -11.68 4.17
N LEU A 80 -9.60 -12.53 4.50
CA LEU A 80 -8.77 -13.24 3.52
C LEU A 80 -9.09 -14.72 3.58
N LEU A 81 -9.51 -15.30 2.46
CA LEU A 81 -9.79 -16.72 2.33
C LEU A 81 -8.79 -17.29 1.34
N VAL A 82 -8.00 -18.28 1.77
CA VAL A 82 -7.02 -18.95 0.93
C VAL A 82 -7.38 -20.42 0.84
N ASP A 83 -7.97 -20.76 -0.30
CA ASP A 83 -8.28 -22.12 -0.69
C ASP A 83 -7.19 -22.62 -1.65
N ASP A 84 -6.75 -23.85 -1.44
CA ASP A 84 -5.90 -24.56 -2.37
C ASP A 84 -6.78 -25.42 -3.30
N ALA A 85 -6.40 -25.53 -4.57
CA ALA A 85 -7.09 -26.39 -5.54
C ALA A 85 -7.05 -27.87 -5.10
N ASN A 86 -6.07 -28.26 -4.29
CA ASN A 86 -5.99 -29.56 -3.67
C ASN A 86 -6.83 -29.62 -2.38
N PRO A 87 -7.91 -30.43 -2.33
CA PRO A 87 -8.78 -30.54 -1.16
C PRO A 87 -8.12 -31.25 0.05
N ARG A 88 -6.84 -31.65 -0.07
CA ARG A 88 -6.02 -32.19 1.02
C ARG A 88 -4.97 -31.21 1.53
N ALA A 89 -4.76 -30.10 0.83
CA ALA A 89 -3.79 -29.10 1.26
C ALA A 89 -4.34 -28.28 2.45
N PRO A 90 -3.45 -27.71 3.29
CA PRO A 90 -3.87 -26.85 4.39
C PRO A 90 -4.67 -25.63 3.89
N GLN A 91 -5.82 -25.38 4.49
CA GLN A 91 -6.68 -24.24 4.19
C GLN A 91 -6.53 -23.17 5.27
N ARG A 92 -6.68 -21.90 4.88
CA ARG A 92 -6.48 -20.77 5.78
C ARG A 92 -7.54 -19.71 5.59
N MET A 93 -7.95 -19.11 6.69
CA MET A 93 -8.86 -17.97 6.70
C MET A 93 -8.35 -16.95 7.68
N SER A 94 -8.56 -15.68 7.38
CA SER A 94 -8.18 -14.57 8.25
C SER A 94 -9.27 -13.52 8.26
N LEU A 95 -9.50 -12.93 9.42
CA LEU A 95 -10.39 -11.79 9.63
C LEU A 95 -9.60 -10.73 10.37
N ILE A 96 -9.69 -9.49 9.93
CA ILE A 96 -9.30 -8.32 10.71
C ILE A 96 -10.52 -7.42 10.82
N ALA A 97 -10.82 -6.92 12.02
CA ALA A 97 -12.00 -6.13 12.29
C ALA A 97 -11.74 -5.10 13.39
N MET A 98 -12.41 -3.95 13.27
CA MET A 98 -12.49 -2.98 14.35
C MET A 98 -13.54 -3.45 15.34
N GLU A 99 -13.17 -3.50 16.60
CA GLU A 99 -14.03 -3.85 17.73
C GLU A 99 -14.86 -2.64 18.16
N ALA A 100 -15.87 -2.87 19.01
CA ALA A 100 -16.80 -1.83 19.46
C ALA A 100 -16.13 -0.71 20.27
N ASP A 101 -14.99 -0.99 20.90
CA ASP A 101 -14.17 -0.01 21.63
C ASP A 101 -13.24 0.80 20.69
N GLY A 102 -13.33 0.57 19.38
CA GLY A 102 -12.50 1.21 18.36
C GLY A 102 -11.14 0.54 18.17
N SER A 103 -10.77 -0.46 18.99
CA SER A 103 -9.52 -1.21 18.83
C SER A 103 -9.58 -2.11 17.60
N TRP A 104 -8.42 -2.49 17.05
CA TRP A 104 -8.37 -3.49 15.99
C TRP A 104 -8.06 -4.86 16.60
N SER A 105 -8.74 -5.88 16.11
CA SER A 105 -8.38 -7.28 16.35
C SER A 105 -8.28 -8.04 15.03
N ALA A 106 -7.51 -9.11 15.04
CA ALA A 106 -7.50 -10.04 13.92
C ALA A 106 -7.52 -11.48 14.41
N THR A 107 -8.10 -12.37 13.63
CA THR A 107 -8.16 -13.80 13.91
C THR A 107 -7.75 -14.55 12.66
N THR A 108 -6.85 -15.51 12.81
CA THR A 108 -6.47 -16.45 11.77
C THR A 108 -6.94 -17.84 12.14
N TRP A 109 -7.38 -18.58 11.15
CA TRP A 109 -7.70 -20.00 11.24
C TRP A 109 -6.86 -20.77 10.23
N ARG A 110 -6.31 -21.89 10.66
CA ARG A 110 -5.62 -22.86 9.81
C ARG A 110 -6.24 -24.23 10.02
N TRP A 111 -6.64 -24.88 8.94
CA TRP A 111 -7.14 -26.25 8.97
C TRP A 111 -6.29 -27.16 8.08
N SER A 112 -5.84 -28.28 8.64
CA SER A 112 -5.13 -29.33 7.92
C SER A 112 -6.06 -30.54 7.70
N PRO A 113 -6.57 -30.77 6.48
CA PRO A 113 -7.53 -31.84 6.21
C PRO A 113 -6.96 -33.24 6.53
N PRO A 114 -7.70 -34.11 7.23
CA PRO A 114 -7.22 -35.46 7.56
C PRO A 114 -7.27 -36.39 6.34
N GLU A 115 -6.41 -37.43 6.35
CA GLU A 115 -6.40 -38.43 5.28
C GLU A 115 -7.69 -39.26 5.22
N ARG A 116 -8.30 -39.57 6.37
CA ARG A 116 -9.53 -40.37 6.44
C ARG A 116 -10.72 -39.61 5.86
N ALA A 117 -11.31 -40.13 4.78
CA ALA A 117 -12.38 -39.46 4.03
C ALA A 117 -13.62 -39.10 4.87
N VAL A 118 -14.08 -40.00 5.75
CA VAL A 118 -15.26 -39.75 6.59
C VAL A 118 -15.03 -38.58 7.55
N THR A 119 -13.88 -38.57 8.24
CA THR A 119 -13.51 -37.47 9.14
C THR A 119 -13.32 -36.18 8.37
N ARG A 120 -12.69 -36.23 7.19
CA ARG A 120 -12.48 -35.05 6.34
C ARG A 120 -13.80 -34.42 5.92
N ARG A 121 -14.78 -35.20 5.47
CA ARG A 121 -16.10 -34.67 5.06
C ARG A 121 -16.79 -33.93 6.21
N TRP A 122 -16.74 -34.50 7.41
CA TRP A 122 -17.33 -33.86 8.59
C TRP A 122 -16.59 -32.57 9.00
N GLU A 123 -15.25 -32.56 8.96
CA GLU A 123 -14.45 -31.37 9.27
C GLU A 123 -14.63 -30.28 8.20
N GLN A 124 -14.64 -30.66 6.92
CA GLN A 124 -14.89 -29.75 5.78
C GLN A 124 -16.24 -29.04 5.92
N GLN A 125 -17.31 -29.78 6.23
CA GLN A 125 -18.65 -29.18 6.40
C GLN A 125 -18.64 -28.06 7.46
N ARG A 126 -17.90 -28.24 8.56
CA ARG A 126 -17.79 -27.21 9.61
C ARG A 126 -16.88 -26.06 9.21
N TRP A 127 -15.81 -26.36 8.48
CA TRP A 127 -14.94 -25.34 7.90
C TRP A 127 -15.71 -24.45 6.90
N ASP A 128 -16.53 -25.06 6.04
CA ASP A 128 -17.37 -24.36 5.07
C ASP A 128 -18.42 -23.48 5.77
N GLN A 129 -18.96 -23.91 6.92
CA GLN A 129 -19.85 -23.07 7.73
C GLN A 129 -19.12 -21.82 8.27
N LEU A 130 -17.89 -21.98 8.77
CA LEU A 130 -17.08 -20.84 9.22
C LEU A 130 -16.74 -19.91 8.04
N LYS A 131 -16.37 -20.48 6.90
CA LYS A 131 -16.11 -19.73 5.67
C LYS A 131 -17.33 -18.93 5.22
N GLN A 132 -18.50 -19.56 5.18
CA GLN A 132 -19.76 -18.90 4.83
C GLN A 132 -20.10 -17.78 5.82
N ALA A 133 -19.90 -18.01 7.11
CA ALA A 133 -20.11 -16.97 8.13
C ALA A 133 -19.19 -15.76 7.91
N LEU A 134 -17.91 -15.99 7.55
CA LEU A 134 -16.98 -14.91 7.22
C LEU A 134 -17.38 -14.16 5.95
N GLN A 135 -17.83 -14.88 4.91
CA GLN A 135 -18.28 -14.27 3.64
C GLN A 135 -19.57 -13.47 3.77
N GLN A 136 -20.42 -13.79 4.76
CA GLN A 136 -21.64 -13.03 5.06
C GLN A 136 -21.37 -11.75 5.83
N LEU A 137 -20.15 -11.55 6.36
CA LEU A 137 -19.80 -10.29 6.99
C LEU A 137 -19.77 -9.20 5.93
N PRO A 138 -20.47 -8.07 6.14
CA PRO A 138 -20.42 -6.96 5.20
C PRO A 138 -19.01 -6.39 5.20
N THR A 139 -18.28 -6.71 4.14
CA THR A 139 -16.98 -6.14 3.85
C THR A 139 -17.23 -4.83 3.10
N PRO A 140 -16.73 -3.69 3.58
CA PRO A 140 -16.84 -2.44 2.84
C PRO A 140 -16.23 -2.65 1.44
N ALA A 141 -16.96 -2.22 0.41
CA ALA A 141 -16.48 -2.30 -0.95
C ALA A 141 -15.11 -1.60 -1.04
N ASP A 142 -14.20 -2.19 -1.81
CA ASP A 142 -12.99 -1.49 -2.23
C ASP A 142 -13.46 -0.20 -2.88
N ALA A 143 -13.15 0.98 -2.31
CA ALA A 143 -13.56 2.18 -3.02
C ALA A 143 -12.81 2.20 -4.35
N ASP A 144 -13.53 2.58 -5.41
CA ASP A 144 -13.06 2.49 -6.78
C ASP A 144 -11.59 2.90 -6.87
N SER A 145 -10.74 1.92 -7.16
CA SER A 145 -9.32 2.15 -7.46
C SER A 145 -9.14 2.80 -8.83
N SER A 146 -10.20 3.40 -9.38
CA SER A 146 -10.31 3.88 -10.75
C SER A 146 -9.44 5.10 -11.03
N ALA A 147 -8.82 5.70 -10.00
CA ALA A 147 -7.78 6.70 -10.18
C ALA A 147 -6.52 6.03 -10.79
N PRO A 148 -6.25 6.18 -12.10
CA PRO A 148 -5.17 5.44 -12.77
C PRO A 148 -3.78 5.71 -12.17
N ALA A 149 -3.63 6.88 -11.60
CA ALA A 149 -2.48 7.31 -10.80
C ALA A 149 -2.14 6.38 -9.62
N LEU A 150 -3.15 5.85 -8.91
CA LEU A 150 -2.91 4.92 -7.79
C LEU A 150 -2.49 3.53 -8.28
N ALA A 151 -2.94 3.11 -9.46
CA ALA A 151 -2.51 1.85 -10.07
C ALA A 151 -0.99 1.85 -10.38
N LEU A 152 -0.44 3.00 -10.77
CA LEU A 152 1.02 3.16 -10.87
C LEU A 152 1.69 3.03 -9.50
N GLY A 153 1.13 3.68 -8.47
CA GLY A 153 1.59 3.56 -7.09
C GLY A 153 1.63 2.12 -6.57
N TYR A 154 0.55 1.36 -6.78
CA TYR A 154 0.47 -0.05 -6.36
C TYR A 154 1.55 -0.93 -6.99
N ARG A 155 1.86 -0.71 -8.27
CA ARG A 155 2.97 -1.42 -8.93
C ARG A 155 4.34 -0.99 -8.41
N GLY A 156 4.48 0.28 -8.03
CA GLY A 156 5.68 0.83 -7.41
C GLY A 156 5.98 0.31 -6.00
N LEU A 157 5.00 -0.32 -5.33
CA LEU A 157 5.19 -0.80 -3.95
C LEU A 157 6.24 -1.90 -3.86
N GLN A 158 6.43 -2.75 -4.88
CA GLN A 158 7.39 -3.87 -4.86
C GLN A 158 7.27 -4.73 -3.58
N GLU A 159 6.06 -5.23 -3.30
CA GLU A 159 5.75 -6.01 -2.08
C GLU A 159 5.97 -5.25 -0.75
N ARG A 160 5.94 -3.91 -0.74
CA ARG A 160 5.93 -3.13 0.51
C ARG A 160 4.53 -3.03 1.10
N ALA A 161 4.47 -2.98 2.42
CA ALA A 161 3.26 -2.64 3.15
C ALA A 161 2.83 -1.21 2.80
N ALA A 162 1.55 -1.03 2.50
CA ALA A 162 0.96 0.26 2.15
C ALA A 162 -0.46 0.36 2.66
N GLU A 163 -0.95 1.59 2.73
CA GLU A 163 -2.29 1.93 3.17
C GLU A 163 -2.89 2.98 2.23
N ARG A 164 -4.11 2.74 1.76
CA ARG A 164 -4.89 3.71 1.03
C ARG A 164 -5.66 4.58 2.01
N THR A 165 -5.66 5.89 1.79
CA THR A 165 -6.46 6.84 2.59
C THR A 165 -7.11 7.83 1.65
N GLY A 166 -8.39 7.60 1.35
CA GLY A 166 -9.11 8.34 0.32
C GLY A 166 -8.46 8.16 -1.06
N ALA A 167 -8.09 9.27 -1.71
CA ALA A 167 -7.41 9.29 -3.02
C ALA A 167 -5.87 9.21 -2.92
N ALA A 168 -5.33 8.85 -1.75
CA ALA A 168 -3.90 8.76 -1.54
C ALA A 168 -3.45 7.35 -1.14
N LEU A 169 -2.19 7.04 -1.46
CA LEU A 169 -1.49 5.83 -1.05
C LEU A 169 -0.31 6.20 -0.15
N LEU A 170 -0.20 5.58 1.02
CA LEU A 170 0.86 5.79 2.00
C LEU A 170 1.73 4.54 2.13
N TRP A 171 3.05 4.74 2.24
CA TRP A 171 4.00 3.66 2.55
C TRP A 171 5.28 4.21 3.15
N ALA A 172 6.11 3.32 3.68
CA ALA A 172 7.42 3.67 4.22
C ALA A 172 8.54 3.40 3.19
N LEU A 173 9.46 4.36 3.03
CA LEU A 173 10.68 4.19 2.24
C LEU A 173 11.84 4.96 2.88
N GLY A 174 13.00 4.32 3.09
CA GLY A 174 14.19 5.00 3.63
C GLY A 174 13.95 5.68 4.99
N GLY A 175 13.08 5.14 5.83
CA GLY A 175 12.69 5.72 7.12
C GLY A 175 11.76 6.93 7.01
N GLN A 176 11.22 7.23 5.82
CA GLN A 176 10.28 8.31 5.56
C GLN A 176 8.89 7.77 5.25
N CYS A 177 7.87 8.55 5.59
CA CYS A 177 6.47 8.27 5.24
C CYS A 177 6.13 9.02 3.97
N LEU A 178 6.02 8.27 2.88
CA LEU A 178 5.65 8.80 1.58
C LEU A 178 4.14 8.72 1.41
N ARG A 179 3.57 9.78 0.84
CA ARG A 179 2.18 9.85 0.43
C ARG A 179 2.15 10.18 -1.07
N LEU A 180 1.51 9.31 -1.85
CA LEU A 180 1.20 9.55 -3.26
C LEU A 180 -0.26 10.00 -3.37
N SER A 181 -0.49 11.07 -4.11
CA SER A 181 -1.84 11.50 -4.50
C SER A 181 -1.85 11.91 -5.97
N ALA A 182 -2.96 11.62 -6.64
CA ALA A 182 -3.25 12.18 -7.95
C ALA A 182 -3.72 13.63 -7.77
N LEU A 183 -3.16 14.57 -8.52
CA LEU A 183 -3.73 15.91 -8.58
C LEU A 183 -4.90 15.94 -9.58
N PRO A 184 -6.00 16.66 -9.27
CA PRO A 184 -7.12 16.79 -10.19
C PRO A 184 -6.64 17.34 -11.53
N GLN A 185 -7.09 16.72 -12.62
CA GLN A 185 -6.68 17.10 -13.98
C GLN A 185 -7.11 18.53 -14.35
N ALA A 186 -8.10 19.09 -13.65
CA ALA A 186 -8.55 20.48 -13.79
C ALA A 186 -7.51 21.51 -13.31
N ASP A 187 -6.67 21.17 -12.32
CA ASP A 187 -5.56 22.00 -11.86
C ASP A 187 -4.32 21.83 -12.75
N ALA A 188 -4.26 20.74 -13.53
CA ALA A 188 -3.30 20.53 -14.59
C ALA A 188 -3.68 21.34 -15.85
N GLN A 189 -3.97 22.63 -15.70
CA GLN A 189 -4.11 23.56 -16.82
C GLN A 189 -2.88 23.43 -17.74
N ALA A 190 -3.11 22.73 -18.86
CA ALA A 190 -2.51 22.83 -20.18
C ALA A 190 -1.05 23.31 -20.26
N LEU A 191 -0.15 22.79 -19.44
CA LEU A 191 1.27 22.89 -19.73
C LEU A 191 1.55 21.95 -20.92
N PRO A 192 1.89 22.46 -22.13
CA PRO A 192 2.23 21.61 -23.25
C PRO A 192 3.60 20.98 -22.98
N LEU A 193 3.60 19.89 -22.20
CA LEU A 193 4.77 19.08 -21.94
C LEU A 193 5.01 18.19 -23.16
N PRO A 194 6.15 18.34 -23.85
CA PRO A 194 6.44 17.51 -25.00
C PRO A 194 6.62 16.08 -24.52
N TYR A 195 6.09 15.15 -25.30
CA TYR A 195 6.28 13.74 -25.02
C TYR A 195 7.74 13.34 -25.24
N ALA A 196 8.38 13.84 -26.31
CA ALA A 196 9.73 13.46 -26.68
C ALA A 196 10.78 14.31 -25.96
N ARG A 197 11.85 13.67 -25.50
CA ARG A 197 12.98 14.32 -24.83
C ARG A 197 13.64 15.39 -25.70
N GLU A 198 13.87 15.09 -26.97
CA GLU A 198 14.48 15.99 -27.95
C GLU A 198 13.71 17.31 -28.12
N ASP A 199 12.42 17.30 -27.83
CA ASP A 199 11.54 18.46 -27.94
C ASP A 199 11.44 19.26 -26.62
N SER A 200 12.07 18.79 -25.54
CA SER A 200 12.06 19.44 -24.23
C SER A 200 12.85 20.76 -24.27
N ARG A 201 12.14 21.89 -24.40
CA ARG A 201 12.77 23.22 -24.47
C ARG A 201 13.01 23.83 -23.09
N LEU A 202 14.03 24.68 -22.98
CA LEU A 202 14.31 25.47 -21.77
C LEU A 202 13.13 26.38 -21.37
N GLU A 203 12.38 26.87 -22.35
CA GLU A 203 11.22 27.76 -22.18
C GLU A 203 10.08 27.10 -21.39
N GLN A 204 9.82 25.81 -21.64
CA GLN A 204 8.80 25.05 -20.92
C GLN A 204 9.20 24.85 -19.46
N ARG A 205 10.48 24.59 -19.21
CA ARG A 205 11.02 24.47 -17.84
C ARG A 205 10.80 25.76 -17.05
N ALA A 206 11.07 26.92 -17.67
CA ALA A 206 10.87 28.23 -17.05
C ALA A 206 9.38 28.52 -16.80
N ALA A 207 8.50 28.20 -17.75
CA ALA A 207 7.05 28.40 -17.59
C ALA A 207 6.49 27.60 -16.40
N ILE A 208 6.95 26.36 -16.22
CA ILE A 208 6.51 25.50 -15.12
C ILE A 208 7.02 26.01 -13.78
N GLN A 209 8.27 26.46 -13.72
CA GLN A 209 8.81 27.09 -12.51
C GLN A 209 7.98 28.31 -12.10
N VAL A 210 7.59 29.16 -13.05
CA VAL A 210 6.73 30.32 -12.79
C VAL A 210 5.34 29.89 -12.31
N GLN A 211 4.73 28.89 -12.94
CA GLN A 211 3.42 28.38 -12.52
C GLN A 211 3.47 27.83 -11.10
N LEU A 212 4.44 26.96 -10.81
CA LEU A 212 4.67 26.37 -9.50
C LEU A 212 4.88 27.44 -8.41
N ALA A 213 5.69 28.46 -8.69
CA ALA A 213 5.91 29.58 -7.78
C ALA A 213 4.66 30.45 -7.55
N ARG A 214 3.73 30.50 -8.53
CA ARG A 214 2.44 31.20 -8.37
C ARG A 214 1.46 30.38 -7.53
N THR A 215 1.47 29.05 -7.66
CA THR A 215 0.56 28.15 -6.94
C THR A 215 0.89 28.06 -5.45
N ASP A 216 2.16 28.03 -5.08
CA ASP A 216 2.60 28.11 -3.68
C ASP A 216 3.74 29.14 -3.52
N PRO A 217 3.41 30.43 -3.28
CA PRO A 217 4.40 31.49 -3.12
C PRO A 217 5.31 31.32 -1.91
N ALA A 218 4.90 30.52 -0.92
CA ALA A 218 5.69 30.24 0.28
C ALA A 218 6.64 29.05 0.10
N ALA A 219 6.51 28.29 -0.99
CA ALA A 219 7.38 27.16 -1.27
C ALA A 219 8.79 27.64 -1.66
N THR A 220 9.79 26.97 -1.09
CA THR A 220 11.18 27.04 -1.56
C THR A 220 11.44 25.84 -2.47
N TRP A 221 12.23 25.99 -3.53
CA TRP A 221 12.39 24.95 -4.57
C TRP A 221 13.80 24.36 -4.54
N PRO A 222 14.12 23.46 -3.58
CA PRO A 222 15.46 22.91 -3.42
C PRO A 222 15.91 22.07 -4.62
N ALA A 223 14.98 21.40 -5.32
CA ALA A 223 15.26 20.77 -6.61
C ALA A 223 14.28 21.34 -7.64
N VAL A 224 14.79 22.27 -8.45
CA VAL A 224 13.98 22.95 -9.46
C VAL A 224 13.57 21.97 -10.58
N PHE A 225 12.52 22.32 -11.32
CA PHE A 225 12.03 21.56 -12.48
C PHE A 225 13.16 21.07 -13.39
N HIS A 226 13.24 19.75 -13.52
CA HIS A 226 14.24 19.07 -14.32
C HIS A 226 13.63 17.89 -15.07
N LEU A 227 14.28 17.57 -16.18
CA LEU A 227 13.98 16.36 -16.94
C LEU A 227 14.66 15.18 -16.24
N MET A 228 13.90 14.12 -15.97
CA MET A 228 14.44 12.85 -15.50
C MET A 228 15.04 12.11 -16.69
N LEU A 229 16.28 11.67 -16.56
CA LEU A 229 16.94 10.90 -17.60
C LEU A 229 16.32 9.50 -17.68
N PRO A 230 16.02 8.99 -18.89
CA PRO A 230 15.52 7.65 -19.06
C PRO A 230 16.55 6.63 -18.55
N SER A 231 16.06 5.49 -18.08
CA SER A 231 16.91 4.41 -17.59
C SER A 231 17.49 3.56 -18.74
N LEU A 232 16.83 3.57 -19.92
CA LEU A 232 17.23 2.78 -21.08
C LEU A 232 17.45 3.65 -22.33
N PRO A 233 18.41 3.31 -23.22
CA PRO A 233 18.76 4.15 -24.37
C PRO A 233 17.64 4.35 -25.40
N HIS A 234 16.68 3.42 -25.48
CA HIS A 234 15.58 3.45 -26.45
C HIS A 234 14.35 4.23 -25.94
N GLN A 235 14.33 4.60 -24.66
CA GLN A 235 13.26 5.39 -24.07
C GLN A 235 13.34 6.83 -24.54
N ARG A 236 12.24 7.35 -25.08
CA ARG A 236 12.14 8.71 -25.66
C ARG A 236 11.31 9.66 -24.80
N SER A 237 10.53 9.11 -23.87
CA SER A 237 9.57 9.85 -23.07
C SER A 237 10.27 10.83 -22.12
N ALA A 238 9.77 12.06 -22.12
CA ALA A 238 10.27 13.13 -21.27
C ALA A 238 9.53 13.12 -19.93
N THR A 239 10.07 12.44 -18.92
CA THR A 239 9.50 12.53 -17.58
C THR A 239 10.08 13.75 -16.85
N TYR A 240 9.22 14.53 -16.21
CA TYR A 240 9.63 15.76 -15.53
C TYR A 240 9.38 15.70 -14.04
N ALA A 241 10.30 16.24 -13.26
CA ALA A 241 10.19 16.29 -11.80
C ALA A 241 10.59 17.64 -11.23
N ALA A 242 9.98 18.00 -10.10
CA ALA A 242 10.37 19.13 -9.27
C ALA A 242 10.14 18.76 -7.80
N VAL A 243 10.94 19.33 -6.88
CA VAL A 243 10.73 19.21 -5.44
C VAL A 243 10.62 20.59 -4.83
N ALA A 244 9.47 20.83 -4.21
CA ALA A 244 9.21 21.98 -3.38
C ALA A 244 9.37 21.60 -1.90
N ARG A 245 9.79 22.57 -1.09
CA ARG A 245 9.69 22.54 0.35
C ARG A 245 8.64 23.56 0.76
N SER A 246 7.58 23.09 1.40
CA SER A 246 6.52 23.92 1.98
C SER A 246 6.43 23.59 3.47
N HIS A 247 6.78 24.56 4.32
CA HIS A 247 6.88 24.40 5.79
C HIS A 247 7.72 23.18 6.24
N LEU A 248 7.06 22.21 6.86
CA LEU A 248 7.64 20.96 7.40
C LEU A 248 7.41 19.77 6.45
N ARG A 249 7.26 20.02 5.15
CA ARG A 249 7.08 18.98 4.13
C ARG A 249 7.98 19.21 2.93
N LEU A 250 8.39 18.11 2.32
CA LEU A 250 8.83 18.09 0.92
C LEU A 250 7.70 17.56 0.06
N ILE A 251 7.48 18.24 -1.06
CA ILE A 251 6.45 17.93 -2.04
C ILE A 251 7.16 17.76 -3.39
N GLY A 252 7.18 16.53 -3.86
CA GLY A 252 7.62 16.14 -5.19
C GLY A 252 6.45 16.23 -6.16
N HIS A 253 6.67 16.86 -7.29
CA HIS A 253 5.76 16.88 -8.42
C HIS A 253 6.37 16.08 -9.56
N LEU A 254 5.59 15.15 -10.10
CA LEU A 254 6.00 14.27 -11.19
C LEU A 254 5.00 14.40 -12.35
N TRP A 255 5.47 14.89 -13.49
CA TRP A 255 4.68 14.99 -14.71
C TRP A 255 5.09 13.90 -15.69
N LEU A 256 4.09 13.14 -16.13
CA LEU A 256 4.22 11.95 -16.96
C LEU A 256 3.44 12.18 -18.26
N PRO A 257 4.09 12.69 -19.33
CA PRO A 257 3.41 12.85 -20.60
C PRO A 257 3.11 11.50 -21.24
N ALA A 258 2.05 11.47 -22.05
CA ALA A 258 1.67 10.31 -22.86
C ALA A 258 1.46 10.74 -24.31
N ARG A 259 1.72 9.84 -25.27
CA ARG A 259 1.61 10.14 -26.70
C ARG A 259 0.16 10.23 -27.19
N SER A 260 -0.71 9.37 -26.65
CA SER A 260 -2.10 9.19 -27.08
C SER A 260 -3.11 9.33 -25.94
N ALA A 261 -2.66 9.72 -24.75
CA ALA A 261 -3.49 9.91 -23.57
C ALA A 261 -3.16 11.25 -22.89
N PRO A 262 -4.07 11.78 -22.05
CA PRO A 262 -3.77 12.95 -21.26
C PRO A 262 -2.54 12.73 -20.36
N PRO A 263 -1.68 13.75 -20.16
CA PRO A 263 -0.55 13.66 -19.24
C PRO A 263 -1.06 13.46 -17.80
N TRP A 264 -0.28 12.72 -17.00
CA TRP A 264 -0.55 12.56 -15.58
C TRP A 264 0.33 13.50 -14.76
N HIS A 265 -0.25 14.05 -13.70
CA HIS A 265 0.46 14.82 -12.70
C HIS A 265 0.26 14.16 -11.33
N LEU A 266 1.37 13.64 -10.80
CA LEU A 266 1.40 12.98 -9.51
C LEU A 266 2.10 13.88 -8.50
N GLN A 267 1.59 13.84 -7.27
CA GLN A 267 2.22 14.49 -6.13
C GLN A 267 2.69 13.42 -5.14
N LEU A 268 3.94 13.53 -4.73
CA LEU A 268 4.56 12.70 -3.70
C LEU A 268 4.98 13.61 -2.54
N ASP A 269 4.45 13.43 -1.33
CA ASP A 269 4.85 14.23 -0.18
C ASP A 269 5.40 13.40 0.98
N THR A 270 6.26 14.04 1.77
CA THR A 270 6.85 13.49 3.00
C THR A 270 7.11 14.59 4.01
N ALA A 271 7.08 14.24 5.29
CA ALA A 271 7.49 15.17 6.35
C ALA A 271 8.99 15.51 6.24
N LEU A 272 9.31 16.76 6.53
CA LEU A 272 10.67 17.27 6.62
C LEU A 272 10.79 18.29 7.77
N ALA A 273 11.19 17.81 8.94
CA ALA A 273 11.48 18.67 10.09
C ALA A 273 12.92 19.23 10.08
N ALA A 274 13.81 18.70 9.23
CA ALA A 274 15.20 19.12 9.19
C ALA A 274 15.35 20.54 8.62
N LYS A 275 16.38 21.26 9.08
CA LYS A 275 16.75 22.59 8.54
C LYS A 275 17.07 22.49 7.03
N PRO A 276 16.77 23.53 6.24
CA PRO A 276 17.18 23.60 4.84
C PRO A 276 18.67 23.30 4.67
N GLU A 277 19.04 22.67 3.55
CA GLU A 277 20.43 22.35 3.15
C GLU A 277 21.22 21.45 4.11
N SER A 278 20.63 21.01 5.23
CA SER A 278 21.28 20.05 6.12
C SER A 278 21.43 18.68 5.45
N ALA A 279 22.44 17.90 5.86
CA ALA A 279 22.63 16.53 5.39
C ALA A 279 21.39 15.65 5.61
N ALA A 280 20.62 15.90 6.67
CA ALA A 280 19.35 15.23 6.91
C ALA A 280 18.30 15.60 5.85
N ALA A 281 18.17 16.88 5.48
CA ALA A 281 17.26 17.31 4.44
C ALA A 281 17.63 16.75 3.06
N LEU A 282 18.93 16.72 2.72
CA LEU A 282 19.41 16.11 1.48
C LEU A 282 19.10 14.60 1.41
N ARG A 283 19.19 13.88 2.53
CA ARG A 283 18.81 12.45 2.58
C ARG A 283 17.32 12.23 2.34
N VAL A 284 16.45 13.03 2.95
CA VAL A 284 15.00 12.93 2.73
C VAL A 284 14.65 13.27 1.28
N MET A 285 15.28 14.32 0.72
CA MET A 285 15.10 14.69 -0.69
C MET A 285 15.51 13.56 -1.63
N ALA A 286 16.68 12.93 -1.41
CA ALA A 286 17.13 11.80 -2.21
C ALA A 286 16.20 10.58 -2.14
N VAL A 287 15.55 10.33 -0.98
CA VAL A 287 14.52 9.29 -0.85
C VAL A 287 13.30 9.62 -1.72
N LEU A 288 12.83 10.88 -1.67
CA LEU A 288 11.70 11.36 -2.45
C LEU A 288 11.98 11.26 -3.96
N GLU A 289 13.14 11.75 -4.40
CA GLU A 289 13.57 11.68 -5.81
C GLU A 289 13.68 10.24 -6.30
N ARG A 290 14.24 9.33 -5.50
CA ARG A 290 14.31 7.91 -5.83
C ARG A 290 12.92 7.29 -5.99
N ALA A 291 11.97 7.66 -5.14
CA ALA A 291 10.60 7.19 -5.25
C ALA A 291 9.92 7.70 -6.54
N MET A 292 10.09 8.99 -6.86
CA MET A 292 9.60 9.56 -8.12
C MET A 292 10.23 8.89 -9.34
N ALA A 293 11.54 8.63 -9.31
CA ALA A 293 12.26 7.94 -10.39
C ALA A 293 11.75 6.51 -10.61
N ALA A 294 11.42 5.79 -9.54
CA ALA A 294 10.84 4.45 -9.64
C ALA A 294 9.45 4.47 -10.29
N LEU A 295 8.60 5.43 -9.93
CA LEU A 295 7.28 5.59 -10.54
C LEU A 295 7.38 5.99 -12.01
N ALA A 296 8.28 6.93 -12.32
CA ALA A 296 8.61 7.31 -13.69
C ALA A 296 9.05 6.09 -14.53
N GLY A 297 9.98 5.29 -14.01
CA GLY A 297 10.47 4.10 -14.71
C GLY A 297 9.35 3.10 -15.06
N ILE A 298 8.40 2.89 -14.15
CA ILE A 298 7.23 2.02 -14.41
C ILE A 298 6.34 2.61 -15.49
N TRP A 299 6.03 3.91 -15.40
CA TRP A 299 5.21 4.62 -16.39
C TRP A 299 5.79 4.51 -17.81
N VAL A 300 7.08 4.81 -17.92
CA VAL A 300 7.83 4.76 -19.18
C VAL A 300 7.80 3.34 -19.75
N ALA A 301 8.01 2.32 -18.91
CA ALA A 301 7.98 0.92 -19.34
C ALA A 301 6.60 0.44 -19.84
N ASP A 302 5.51 1.13 -19.51
CA ASP A 302 4.16 0.82 -20.01
C ASP A 302 3.81 1.55 -21.30
N HIS A 303 4.31 2.78 -21.48
CA HIS A 303 3.89 3.68 -22.56
C HIS A 303 4.90 3.76 -23.72
N GLU A 304 6.10 3.21 -23.56
CA GLU A 304 7.15 3.19 -24.59
C GLU A 304 7.43 1.79 -25.16
N ARG A 305 6.52 0.84 -24.96
CA ARG A 305 6.57 -0.47 -25.63
C ARG A 305 6.09 -0.39 -27.07
#